data_AF-A0A6A0AQV1-F1
#
_entry.id   AF-A0A6A0AQV1-F1
#
_cell.length_a   1.000
_cell.length_b   1.000
_cell.length_c   1.000
_cell.angle_alpha   90.00
_cell.angle_beta   90.00
_cell.angle_gamma   90.00
#
_symmetry.space_group_name_H-M   'P 1'
#
loop_
_entity.id
_entity.type
_entity.pdbx_description
1 polymer ?
#
loop_
_entity_poly.entity_id
_entity_poly.type
_entity_poly.pdbx_seq_one_letter_code
_entity_poly.pdbx_strand_id
1 'polypeptide(L)'
;MSSLMLGAGIALLVVASAAAAAGRLPAYRAYGVLSISQVLTGTAGFIQGNTTAASISAAAAAYTAWEWWSGGGDGDIKRRRRQWSRHFRGVRRTAPAGSQ
;
A
#
# COMPACT_ATOMS: atom_id res chain seq x y z
N MET A 1 17.03 9.10 -10.41
CA MET A 1 16.16 8.22 -9.60
C MET A 1 14.78 8.82 -9.38
N SER A 2 14.69 10.11 -9.05
CA SER A 2 13.44 10.84 -8.80
C SER A 2 12.46 10.84 -9.99
N SER A 3 12.96 10.93 -11.23
CA SER A 3 12.13 10.92 -12.45
C SER A 3 11.43 9.58 -12.68
N LEU A 4 12.05 8.45 -12.30
CA LEU A 4 11.44 7.13 -12.39
C LEU A 4 10.29 6.97 -11.38
N MET A 5 10.47 7.47 -10.15
CA MET A 5 9.43 7.45 -9.12
C MET A 5 8.22 8.31 -9.53
N LEU A 6 8.47 9.47 -10.11
CA LEU A 6 7.42 10.38 -10.57
C LEU A 6 6.66 9.78 -11.77
N GLY A 7 7.38 9.21 -12.74
CA GLY A 7 6.77 8.51 -13.88
C GLY A 7 5.92 7.30 -13.46
N ALA A 8 6.43 6.46 -12.55
CA ALA A 8 5.69 5.32 -12.02
C ALA A 8 4.45 5.76 -11.21
N GLY A 9 4.59 6.82 -10.40
CA GLY A 9 3.49 7.41 -9.66
C GLY A 9 2.36 7.88 -10.57
N ILE A 10 2.67 8.64 -11.63
CA ILE A 10 1.69 9.13 -12.61
C ILE A 10 1.04 7.96 -13.37
N ALA A 11 1.83 6.99 -13.82
CA ALA A 11 1.30 5.83 -14.53
C ALA A 11 0.27 5.06 -13.68
N LEU A 12 0.58 4.82 -12.40
CA LEU A 12 -0.35 4.19 -11.46
C LEU A 12 -1.61 5.04 -11.24
N LEU A 13 -1.48 6.36 -11.15
CA LEU A 13 -2.62 7.26 -11.00
C LEU A 13 -3.57 7.14 -12.20
N VAL A 14 -3.04 7.24 -13.42
CA VAL A 14 -3.82 7.18 -14.66
C VAL A 14 -4.49 5.82 -14.81
N VAL A 15 -3.75 4.72 -14.61
CA VAL A 15 -4.28 3.36 -14.76
C VAL A 15 -5.34 3.05 -13.71
N ALA A 16 -5.10 3.41 -12.44
CA ALA A 16 -6.07 3.18 -11.37
C ALA A 16 -7.36 4.00 -11.60
N SER A 17 -7.22 5.26 -12.01
CA SER A 17 -8.36 6.13 -12.30
C SER A 17 -9.17 5.62 -13.50
N ALA A 18 -8.49 5.23 -14.58
CA ALA A 18 -9.14 4.68 -15.78
C ALA A 18 -9.85 3.35 -15.48
N ALA A 19 -9.22 2.46 -14.71
CA ALA A 19 -9.82 1.18 -14.33
C ALA A 19 -11.01 1.34 -13.37
N ALA A 20 -10.98 2.33 -12.48
CA ALA A 20 -12.12 2.70 -11.65
C ALA A 20 -13.26 3.29 -12.48
N ALA A 21 -12.97 4.22 -13.39
CA ALA A 21 -13.96 4.83 -14.28
C ALA A 21 -14.62 3.80 -15.23
N ALA A 22 -13.86 2.82 -15.67
CA ALA A 22 -14.36 1.70 -16.48
C ALA A 22 -15.16 0.66 -15.66
N GLY A 23 -15.34 0.86 -14.36
CA GLY A 23 -16.05 -0.09 -13.48
C GLY A 23 -15.34 -1.44 -13.30
N ARG A 24 -14.08 -1.56 -13.74
CA ARG A 24 -13.31 -2.81 -13.67
C ARG A 24 -12.73 -3.07 -12.28
N LEU A 25 -12.60 -2.02 -11.47
CA LEU A 25 -12.12 -2.08 -10.10
C LEU A 25 -13.15 -1.47 -9.16
N PRO A 26 -13.52 -2.15 -8.06
CA PRO A 26 -14.34 -1.52 -7.03
C PRO A 26 -13.55 -0.39 -6.37
N ALA A 27 -14.25 0.70 -6.02
CA ALA A 27 -13.65 1.96 -5.57
C ALA A 27 -12.62 1.79 -4.45
N TYR A 28 -12.89 0.92 -3.47
CA TYR A 28 -11.96 0.65 -2.37
C TYR A 28 -10.59 0.15 -2.89
N ARG A 29 -10.53 -0.74 -3.88
CA ARG A 29 -9.25 -1.22 -4.45
C ARG A 29 -8.52 -0.13 -5.22
N ALA A 30 -9.27 0.74 -5.91
CA ALA A 30 -8.69 1.87 -6.62
C ALA A 30 -8.03 2.85 -5.64
N TYR A 31 -8.66 3.14 -4.50
CA TYR A 31 -8.08 4.00 -3.46
C TYR A 31 -6.74 3.46 -2.91
N GLY A 32 -6.61 2.14 -2.77
CA GLY A 32 -5.34 1.52 -2.36
C GLY A 32 -4.22 1.77 -3.37
N VAL A 33 -4.50 1.65 -4.67
CA VAL A 33 -3.51 1.92 -5.73
C VAL A 33 -3.19 3.42 -5.83
N LEU A 34 -4.20 4.28 -5.69
CA LEU A 34 -4.03 5.73 -5.67
C LEU A 34 -3.16 6.19 -4.49
N SER A 35 -3.31 5.59 -3.32
CA SER A 35 -2.47 5.88 -2.16
C SER A 35 -0.99 5.59 -2.45
N ILE A 36 -0.68 4.43 -3.05
CA ILE A 36 0.70 4.07 -3.44
C ILE A 36 1.26 5.06 -4.48
N SER A 37 0.44 5.45 -5.46
CA SER A 37 0.80 6.46 -6.45
C SER A 37 1.19 7.81 -5.81
N GLN A 38 0.41 8.26 -4.82
CA GLN A 38 0.68 9.51 -4.11
C GLN A 38 1.92 9.43 -3.23
N VAL A 39 2.22 8.29 -2.61
CA VAL A 39 3.48 8.09 -1.87
C VAL A 39 4.69 8.20 -2.79
N LEU A 40 4.64 7.59 -3.98
CA LEU A 40 5.74 7.67 -4.96
C LEU A 40 5.94 9.09 -5.48
N THR A 41 4.84 9.76 -5.83
CA THR A 41 4.85 11.15 -6.30
C THR A 41 5.35 12.12 -5.22
N GLY A 42 4.87 11.96 -3.98
CA GLY A 42 5.29 12.78 -2.84
C GLY A 42 6.77 12.58 -2.48
N THR A 43 7.25 11.33 -2.50
CA THR A 43 8.67 11.03 -2.27
C THR A 43 9.56 11.64 -3.36
N ALA A 44 9.13 11.56 -4.62
CA ALA A 44 9.85 12.19 -5.73
C ALA A 44 9.87 13.72 -5.60
N GLY A 45 8.76 14.34 -5.20
CA GLY A 45 8.66 15.78 -4.94
C GLY A 45 9.56 16.23 -3.79
N PHE A 46 9.62 15.44 -2.71
CA PHE A 46 10.49 15.71 -1.57
C PHE A 46 11.97 15.69 -1.97
N ILE A 47 12.40 14.67 -2.75
CA ILE A 47 13.78 14.58 -3.25
C ILE A 47 14.14 15.76 -4.16
N GLN A 48 13.17 16.32 -4.88
CA GLN A 48 13.36 17.49 -5.75
C GLN A 48 13.32 18.84 -5.01
N GLY A 49 13.11 18.83 -3.68
CA GLY A 49 13.00 20.06 -2.88
C GLY A 49 11.64 20.77 -3.01
N ASN A 50 10.65 20.16 -3.68
CA ASN A 50 9.31 20.71 -3.80
C ASN A 50 8.44 20.23 -2.62
N THR A 51 8.63 20.87 -1.47
CA THR A 51 7.95 20.54 -0.21
C THR A 51 6.44 20.78 -0.27
N THR A 52 5.98 21.75 -1.04
CA THR A 52 4.54 22.00 -1.24
C THR A 52 3.86 20.84 -1.95
N ALA A 53 4.40 20.41 -3.10
CA ALA A 53 3.87 19.25 -3.83
C ALA A 53 3.96 17.97 -2.99
N ALA A 54 5.06 17.78 -2.28
CA ALA A 54 5.23 16.62 -1.38
C ALA A 54 4.17 16.59 -0.27
N SER A 55 3.85 17.75 0.33
CA SER A 55 2.84 17.85 1.39
C SER A 55 1.43 17.56 0.88
N ILE A 56 1.08 18.06 -0.31
CA ILE A 56 -0.21 17.78 -0.95
C ILE A 56 -0.34 16.29 -1.26
N SER A 57 0.70 15.69 -1.85
CA SER A 57 0.71 14.25 -2.13
C SER A 57 0.65 13.41 -0.85
N ALA A 58 1.30 13.83 0.23
CA ALA A 58 1.21 13.13 1.52
C ALA A 58 -0.22 13.17 2.09
N ALA A 59 -0.90 14.32 2.02
CA ALA A 59 -2.29 14.44 2.43
C ALA A 59 -3.23 13.57 1.57
N ALA A 60 -3.04 13.58 0.25
CA ALA A 60 -3.80 12.76 -0.68
C ALA A 60 -3.56 11.25 -0.44
N ALA A 61 -2.32 10.85 -0.15
CA ALA A 61 -1.96 9.48 0.20
C ALA A 61 -2.67 9.02 1.48
N ALA A 62 -2.71 9.89 2.51
CA ALA A 62 -3.38 9.60 3.76
C ALA A 62 -4.89 9.46 3.59
N TYR A 63 -5.52 10.39 2.85
CA TYR A 63 -6.96 10.34 2.57
C TYR A 63 -7.35 9.06 1.80
N THR A 64 -6.64 8.76 0.72
CA THR A 64 -6.91 7.56 -0.08
C THR A 64 -6.59 6.26 0.66
N ALA A 65 -5.57 6.25 1.53
CA ALA A 65 -5.31 5.12 2.42
C ALA A 65 -6.46 4.92 3.42
N TRP A 66 -7.01 6.00 3.96
CA TRP A 66 -8.14 5.95 4.88
C TRP A 66 -9.41 5.44 4.21
N GLU A 67 -9.71 5.91 2.99
CA GLU A 67 -10.82 5.40 2.18
C GLU A 67 -10.65 3.92 1.82
N TRP A 68 -9.44 3.49 1.45
CA TRP A 68 -9.14 2.07 1.22
C TRP A 68 -9.34 1.24 2.48
N TRP A 69 -8.87 1.73 3.63
CA TRP A 69 -8.99 1.06 4.92
C TRP A 69 -10.45 0.92 5.34
N SER A 70 -11.22 2.01 5.24
CA SER A 70 -12.63 2.10 5.65
C SER A 70 -13.57 1.37 4.69
N GLY A 71 -13.27 1.37 3.39
CA GLY A 71 -14.07 0.74 2.34
C GLY A 71 -13.92 -0.78 2.21
N GLY A 72 -13.28 -1.45 3.17
CA GLY A 72 -13.18 -2.92 3.21
C GLY A 72 -11.81 -3.51 2.87
N GLY A 73 -10.77 -2.68 2.69
CA GLY A 73 -9.39 -3.15 2.51
C GLY A 73 -8.87 -3.98 3.70
N ASP A 74 -9.29 -3.63 4.92
CA ASP A 74 -8.91 -4.31 6.17
C ASP A 74 -9.50 -5.73 6.27
N GLY A 75 -10.71 -5.98 5.73
CA GLY A 75 -11.37 -7.28 5.83
C GLY A 75 -10.57 -8.40 5.17
N ASP A 76 -10.03 -8.14 3.97
CA ASP A 76 -9.23 -9.12 3.23
C ASP A 76 -7.84 -9.32 3.84
N ILE A 77 -7.25 -8.26 4.41
CA ILE A 77 -5.97 -8.32 5.16
C ILE A 77 -6.14 -9.12 6.45
N LYS A 78 -7.19 -8.87 7.24
CA LYS A 78 -7.51 -9.64 8.44
C LYS A 78 -7.75 -11.11 8.09
N ARG A 79 -8.47 -11.38 7.01
CA ARG A 79 -8.71 -12.74 6.51
C ARG A 79 -7.39 -13.45 6.13
N ARG A 80 -6.54 -12.78 5.35
CA ARG A 80 -5.20 -13.32 5.00
C ARG A 80 -4.34 -13.53 6.25
N ARG A 81 -4.26 -12.57 7.17
CA ARG A 81 -3.50 -12.73 8.42
C ARG A 81 -3.98 -13.93 9.23
N ARG A 82 -5.30 -14.12 9.37
CA ARG A 82 -5.89 -15.29 10.05
C ARG A 82 -5.57 -16.61 9.34
N GLN A 83 -5.53 -16.61 8.02
CA GLN A 83 -5.16 -17.79 7.26
C GLN A 83 -3.69 -18.16 7.48
N TRP A 84 -2.80 -17.17 7.48
CA TRP A 84 -1.38 -17.36 7.73
C TRP A 84 -1.09 -17.80 9.17
N SER A 85 -1.78 -17.22 10.16
CA SER A 85 -1.62 -17.63 11.56
C SER A 85 -2.02 -19.09 11.80
N ARG A 86 -2.98 -19.63 11.02
CA ARG A 86 -3.34 -21.06 11.06
C ARG A 86 -2.26 -21.98 10.49
N HIS A 87 -1.41 -21.47 9.59
CA HIS A 87 -0.33 -22.24 8.97
C HIS A 87 0.98 -22.19 9.77
N PHE A 88 1.14 -21.21 10.66
CA PHE A 88 2.27 -21.18 11.60
C PHE A 88 2.13 -22.29 12.64
N ARG A 89 2.77 -23.44 12.37
CA ARG A 89 3.04 -24.44 13.40
C ARG A 89 4.26 -23.99 14.17
N GLY A 90 4.07 -23.54 15.41
CA GLY A 90 5.18 -23.24 16.31
C GLY A 90 6.05 -24.49 16.45
N VAL A 91 7.27 -24.44 15.92
CA VAL A 91 8.26 -25.50 16.12
C VAL A 91 8.67 -25.42 17.59
N ARG A 92 8.12 -26.32 18.42
CA ARG A 92 8.64 -26.52 19.78
C ARG A 92 10.03 -27.09 19.63
N ARG A 93 11.05 -26.23 19.82
CA ARG A 93 12.40 -26.71 20.08
C ARG A 93 12.35 -27.39 21.45
N THR A 94 12.26 -28.72 21.49
CA THR A 94 12.63 -29.48 22.66
C THR A 94 14.10 -29.17 22.92
N ALA A 95 14.39 -28.56 24.07
CA ALA A 95 15.77 -28.29 24.48
C ALA A 95 16.56 -29.62 24.43
N PRO A 96 17.82 -29.61 23.97
CA PRO A 96 18.64 -30.81 23.97
C PRO A 96 18.74 -31.32 25.42
N ALA A 97 18.17 -32.50 25.67
CA ALA A 97 18.43 -33.23 26.90
C ALA A 97 19.93 -33.54 26.91
N GLY A 98 20.61 -33.13 27.99
CA GLY A 98 22.06 -33.02 28.05
C GLY A 98 22.83 -34.27 27.62
N SER A 99 23.97 -34.05 26.97
CA SER A 99 25.07 -35.02 26.93
C SER A 99 25.80 -34.96 28.27
N GLN A 100 25.66 -36.01 29.07
CA GLN A 100 26.61 -36.33 30.15
C GLN A 100 27.91 -36.87 29.56
#